data_AF-A0A379I623-F1
#
_entry.id   AF-A0A379I623-F1
#
_cell.length_a   1.000
_cell.length_b   1.000
_cell.length_c   1.000
_cell.angle_alpha   90.00
_cell.angle_beta   90.00
_cell.angle_gamma   90.00
#
_symmetry.space_group_name_H-M   'P 1'
#
loop_
_entity.id
_entity.type
_entity.pdbx_description
1 polymer ?
#
loop_
_entity_poly.entity_id
_entity_poly.type
_entity_poly.pdbx_seq_one_letter_code
_entity_poly.pdbx_strand_id
1 'polypeptide(L)' 'MLQSKQVAFDEIKVDGKPAVRAEMVQKAGRTSVPQIWIGTKHIGGCDDLYALERAGKLDALLHV' A
#
# COMPACT_ATOMS: atom_id res chain seq x y z
N MET A 1 9.07 -4.45 -7.47
CA MET A 1 8.29 -3.47 -8.26
C MET A 1 8.56 -2.04 -7.78
N LEU A 2 8.14 -1.64 -6.58
CA LEU A 2 8.39 -0.27 -6.07
C LEU A 2 9.90 0.07 -5.95
N GLN A 3 10.70 -0.86 -5.43
CA GLN A 3 12.17 -0.72 -5.43
C GLN A 3 12.76 -0.59 -6.83
N SER A 4 12.18 -1.28 -7.83
CA SER A 4 12.61 -1.21 -9.22
C SER A 4 12.29 0.14 -9.87
N LYS A 5 11.24 0.82 -9.40
CA LYS A 5 10.89 2.20 -9.77
C LYS A 5 11.61 3.25 -8.92
N GLN A 6 12.55 2.84 -8.06
CA GLN A 6 13.31 3.70 -7.14
C GLN A 6 12.42 4.59 -6.24
N VAL A 7 11.20 4.14 -5.95
CA VAL A 7 10.29 4.88 -5.07
C VAL A 7 10.59 4.53 -3.62
N ALA A 8 10.83 5.56 -2.80
CA ALA A 8 10.91 5.42 -1.36
C ALA A 8 9.52 5.13 -0.77
N PHE A 9 9.43 4.16 0.13
CA PHE A 9 8.21 3.83 0.84
C PHE A 9 8.54 3.43 2.28
N ASP A 10 7.61 3.71 3.18
CA ASP A 10 7.70 3.28 4.58
C ASP A 10 6.93 1.97 4.78
N GLU A 11 7.62 0.96 5.31
CA GLU A 11 6.99 -0.31 5.67
C GLU A 11 6.61 -0.33 7.16
N ILE A 12 5.31 -0.36 7.43
CA ILE A 12 4.79 -0.49 8.79
C ILE A 12 4.48 -1.96 9.07
N LYS A 13 5.38 -2.63 9.81
CA LYS A 13 5.18 -4.02 10.24
C LYS A 13 4.14 -4.10 11.35
N VAL A 14 3.03 -4.78 11.06
CA VAL A 14 1.95 -5.05 12.01
C VAL A 14 2.05 -6.45 12.66
N ASP A 15 2.97 -7.30 12.18
CA ASP A 15 3.19 -8.64 12.70
C ASP A 15 3.60 -8.61 14.18
N GLY A 16 2.91 -9.41 15.01
CA GLY A 16 3.13 -9.44 16.46
C GLY A 16 2.69 -8.18 17.21
N LYS A 17 2.11 -7.19 16.53
CA LYS A 17 1.67 -5.91 17.12
C LYS A 17 0.15 -5.73 16.97
N PRO A 18 -0.66 -6.38 17.83
CA PRO A 18 -2.12 -6.37 17.69
C PRO A 18 -2.74 -4.97 17.74
N ALA A 19 -2.17 -4.04 18.51
CA ALA A 19 -2.63 -2.65 18.56
C ALA A 19 -2.44 -1.92 17.21
N VAL A 20 -1.24 -2.04 16.62
CA VAL A 20 -0.95 -1.44 15.30
C VAL A 20 -1.80 -2.11 14.22
N ARG A 21 -1.98 -3.42 14.29
CA ARG A 21 -2.90 -4.14 13.40
C ARG A 21 -4.32 -3.58 13.52
N ALA A 22 -4.85 -3.41 14.72
CA ALA A 22 -6.20 -2.89 14.93
C ALA A 22 -6.36 -1.48 14.33
N GLU A 23 -5.39 -0.59 14.53
CA GLU A 23 -5.39 0.75 13.95
C GLU A 23 -5.37 0.70 12.41
N MET A 24 -4.51 -0.16 11.83
CA MET A 24 -4.43 -0.32 10.37
C MET A 24 -5.70 -0.94 9.78
N VAL A 25 -6.35 -1.86 10.48
CA VAL A 25 -7.65 -2.41 10.08
C VAL A 25 -8.73 -1.34 10.09
N GLN A 26 -8.76 -0.48 11.11
CA GLN A 26 -9.69 0.65 11.16
C GLN A 26 -9.45 1.64 10.02
N LYS A 27 -8.18 1.93 9.69
CA LYS A 27 -7.81 2.82 8.59
C LYS A 27 -8.09 2.22 7.20
N ALA A 28 -7.83 0.93 7.01
CA ALA A 28 -7.99 0.24 5.72
C ALA A 28 -9.40 -0.27 5.46
N GLY A 29 -10.22 -0.46 6.51
CA GLY A 29 -11.48 -1.19 6.43
C GLY A 29 -11.31 -2.66 6.03
N ARG A 30 -10.07 -3.18 6.05
CA ARG A 30 -9.71 -4.56 5.66
C ARG A 30 -8.71 -5.14 6.65
N THR A 31 -8.82 -6.46 6.89
CA THR A 31 -7.95 -7.20 7.82
C THR A 31 -6.73 -7.86 7.16
N SER A 32 -6.75 -7.96 5.83
CA SER A 32 -5.71 -8.61 5.04
C SER A 32 -4.51 -7.70 4.90
N VAL A 33 -3.30 -8.25 4.97
CA VAL A 33 -2.06 -7.53 4.66
C VAL A 33 -1.43 -8.11 3.39
N PRO A 34 -0.65 -7.36 2.61
CA PRO A 34 -0.30 -5.94 2.81
C PRO A 34 -1.48 -4.99 2.52
N GLN A 35 -1.46 -3.81 3.14
CA GLN A 35 -2.32 -2.67 2.80
C GLN A 35 -1.43 -1.51 2.36
N ILE A 36 -1.71 -0.96 1.18
CA ILE A 36 -0.85 -0.02 0.47
C ILE A 36 -1.56 1.32 0.36
N TRP A 37 -0.83 2.38 0.70
CA TRP A 37 -1.26 3.76 0.53
C TRP A 37 -0.24 4.53 -0.30
N ILE A 38 -0.74 5.43 -1.13
CA ILE A 38 0.07 6.41 -1.87
C ILE A 38 -0.42 7.79 -1.47
N GLY A 39 0.40 8.51 -0.70
CA GLY A 39 -0.02 9.74 -0.03
C GLY A 39 -1.20 9.50 0.91
N THR A 40 -2.33 10.16 0.66
CA THR A 40 -3.58 9.99 1.43
C THR A 40 -4.51 8.93 0.84
N LYS A 41 -4.18 8.37 -0.34
CA LYS A 41 -5.05 7.45 -1.06
C LYS A 41 -4.77 6.00 -0.66
N HIS A 42 -5.81 5.33 -0.16
CA HIS A 42 -5.78 3.88 0.04
C HIS A 42 -5.89 3.17 -1.30
N ILE A 43 -4.90 2.35 -1.62
CA ILE A 43 -4.86 1.56 -2.85
C ILE A 43 -5.47 0.18 -2.61
N GLY A 44 -5.21 -0.41 -1.45
CA GLY A 44 -5.65 -1.76 -1.11
C GLY A 44 -4.47 -2.72 -1.00
N GLY A 45 -4.59 -3.90 -1.59
CA GLY A 45 -3.58 -4.94 -1.51
C GLY A 45 -2.51 -4.86 -2.60
N CYS A 46 -1.70 -5.92 -2.66
CA CYS A 46 -0.70 -6.10 -3.72
C CYS A 46 -1.38 -6.15 -5.11
N ASP A 47 -2.49 -6.88 -5.24
CA ASP A 47 -3.23 -7.02 -6.51
C ASP A 47 -3.76 -5.68 -7.03
N ASP A 48 -4.28 -4.83 -6.13
CA ASP A 48 -4.78 -3.50 -6.48
C ASP A 48 -3.64 -2.62 -7.01
N LEU A 49 -2.44 -2.70 -6.40
CA LEU A 49 -1.25 -1.99 -6.88
C LEU A 49 -0.81 -2.48 -8.27
N TYR A 50 -0.78 -3.79 -8.49
CA TYR A 50 -0.47 -4.36 -9.81
C TYR A 50 -1.54 -4.04 -10.86
N ALA A 51 -2.80 -3.91 -10.48
CA ALA A 51 -3.86 -3.47 -11.37
C ALA A 51 -3.64 -2.01 -11.82
N LEU A 52 -3.21 -1.12 -10.92
CA LEU A 52 -2.86 0.26 -11.27
C LEU A 52 -1.65 0.33 -12.20
N GLU A 53 -0.63 -0.49 -11.97
CA GLU A 53 0.54 -0.59 -12.85
C GLU A 53 0.13 -1.02 -14.26
N ARG A 54 -0.64 -2.11 -14.37
CA ARG A 54 -1.13 -2.60 -15.67
C ARG A 54 -2.04 -1.61 -16.38
N ALA A 55 -2.76 -0.78 -15.63
CA ALA A 55 -3.58 0.29 -16.17
C ALA A 55 -2.78 1.55 -16.56
N GLY A 56 -1.45 1.59 -16.33
CA GLY A 56 -0.60 2.75 -16.58
C GLY A 56 -0.89 3.95 -15.66
N LYS A 57 -1.58 3.73 -14.54
CA LYS A 57 -1.98 4.79 -13.60
C LYS A 57 -1.05 4.91 -12.41
N LEU A 58 -0.22 3.89 -12.17
CA LEU A 58 0.65 3.86 -11.00
C LEU A 58 1.74 4.94 -11.08
N ASP A 59 2.37 5.10 -12.24
CA ASP A 59 3.41 6.10 -12.45
C ASP A 59 2.90 7.53 -12.21
N ALA A 60 1.70 7.83 -12.69
CA ALA A 60 1.03 9.11 -12.43
C ALA A 60 0.73 9.34 -10.93
N LEU A 61 0.51 8.28 -10.14
CA LEU A 61 0.30 8.40 -8.69
C LEU A 61 1.61 8.51 -7.91
N LEU A 62 2.67 7.89 -8.42
CA LEU A 62 4.00 7.90 -7.84
C LEU A 62 4.83 9.12 -8.27
N HIS A 63 4.35 9.87 -9.26
CA HIS A 63 5.05 10.98 -9.92
C HIS A 63 6.42 10.54 -10.49
N VAL A 64 6.45 9.39 -11.15
CA VAL A 64 7.63 8.83 -11.85
C VAL A 64 7.40 8.67 -13.34
#